data_AF-A0AAD9QEC6-F1
#
_entry.id   AF-A0AAD9QEC6-F1
#
_cell.length_a   1.000
_cell.length_b   1.000
_cell.length_c   1.000
_cell.angle_alpha   90.00
_cell.angle_beta   90.00
_cell.angle_gamma   90.00
#
_symmetry.space_group_name_H-M   'P 1'
#
loop_
_entity.id
_entity.type
_entity.pdbx_description
1 polymer ?
#
loop_
_entity_poly.entity_id
_entity_poly.type
_entity_poly.pdbx_seq_one_letter_code
_entity_poly.pdbx_strand_id
1 'polypeptide(L)'
;MMYSMHVNFGIHDCVAEKGYMYMWDETIAKRGSAEVASCLKHFFQVYPSGAKSLVSFSDGCGGQNKNLTLVGLYNELHLSGVYDILNHKFLTRGHTFLKKDSDFAQIEKRKASAKVFVPSDWFSVVREASRRSPFEVVAMQQEDFKNYKDFARSRYTNRHFSSGGSVFRDVHWLNFGWGEEVDPVSGKVTLVHHPNEVWMRCTYSDSEPWKKVKVLKKSPGSVLLEQLYHAPLVLKPAKIRDLKKMARHHIPHPQRDFYLQMSGEGDGGSETEEEDDD
;
A
#
# COMPACT_ATOMS: atom_id res chain seq x y z
N MET A 1 -17.68 18.78 1.95
CA MET A 1 -16.68 17.71 1.79
C MET A 1 -16.57 17.04 3.15
N MET A 2 -17.11 15.83 3.31
CA MET A 2 -17.08 15.15 4.60
C MET A 2 -15.64 14.71 4.87
N TYR A 3 -15.03 15.16 5.96
CA TYR A 3 -13.69 14.72 6.38
C TYR A 3 -13.69 13.19 6.47
N SER A 4 -13.06 12.57 5.49
CA SER A 4 -12.94 11.13 5.45
C SER A 4 -11.91 10.68 6.49
N MET A 5 -12.33 9.86 7.44
CA MET A 5 -11.43 9.07 8.28
C MET A 5 -10.93 7.81 7.56
N HIS A 6 -11.41 7.51 6.35
CA HIS A 6 -11.09 6.27 5.66
C HIS A 6 -9.80 6.42 4.84
N VAL A 7 -9.04 5.34 4.78
CA VAL A 7 -7.97 5.09 3.82
C VAL A 7 -8.45 4.02 2.86
N ASN A 8 -8.12 4.15 1.57
CA ASN A 8 -8.41 3.15 0.55
C ASN A 8 -7.15 2.90 -0.29
N PHE A 9 -6.63 1.67 -0.23
CA PHE A 9 -5.55 1.18 -1.08
C PHE A 9 -6.11 0.20 -2.12
N GLY A 10 -5.98 0.56 -3.39
CA GLY A 10 -6.50 -0.26 -4.50
C GLY A 10 -5.42 -1.15 -5.14
N ILE A 11 -5.81 -2.36 -5.51
CA ILE A 11 -5.09 -3.24 -6.43
C ILE A 11 -6.05 -3.56 -7.58
N HIS A 12 -5.60 -3.44 -8.82
CA HIS A 12 -6.36 -3.92 -9.97
C HIS A 12 -5.65 -5.13 -10.56
N ASP A 13 -6.31 -6.29 -10.54
CA ASP A 13 -5.85 -7.47 -11.26
C ASP A 13 -6.29 -7.36 -12.72
N CYS A 14 -5.34 -7.14 -13.62
CA CYS A 14 -5.60 -6.98 -15.05
C CYS A 14 -5.99 -8.29 -15.75
N VAL A 15 -5.68 -9.45 -15.17
CA VAL A 15 -6.03 -10.76 -15.74
C VAL A 15 -7.46 -11.12 -15.34
N ALA A 16 -7.80 -10.93 -14.06
CA ALA A 16 -9.15 -11.16 -13.55
C ALA A 16 -10.12 -10.00 -13.86
N GLU A 17 -9.61 -8.87 -14.37
CA GLU A 17 -10.35 -7.61 -14.56
C GLU A 17 -11.14 -7.17 -13.31
N LYS A 18 -10.50 -7.29 -12.14
CA LYS A 18 -11.13 -7.10 -10.84
C LYS A 18 -10.33 -6.10 -10.00
N GLY A 19 -11.05 -5.11 -9.44
CA GLY A 19 -10.49 -4.17 -8.47
C GLY A 19 -10.73 -4.64 -7.03
N TYR A 20 -9.66 -4.63 -6.24
CA TYR A 20 -9.62 -4.97 -4.82
C TYR A 20 -9.30 -3.71 -4.03
N MET A 21 -10.16 -3.35 -3.10
CA MET A 21 -10.11 -2.10 -2.34
C MET A 21 -9.92 -2.44 -0.86
N TYR A 22 -8.69 -2.23 -0.39
CA TYR A 22 -8.30 -2.43 0.99
C TYR A 22 -8.59 -1.16 1.78
N MET A 23 -9.47 -1.27 2.77
CA MET A 23 -10.04 -0.12 3.45
C MET A 23 -9.91 -0.27 4.96
N TRP A 24 -9.53 0.81 5.61
CA TRP A 24 -9.46 0.95 7.07
C TRP A 24 -9.66 2.43 7.41
N ASP A 25 -9.90 2.75 8.67
CA ASP A 25 -9.90 4.12 9.14
C ASP A 25 -8.61 4.50 9.88
N GLU A 26 -8.39 5.80 10.07
CA GLU A 26 -7.17 6.33 10.68
C GLU A 26 -6.94 5.92 12.14
N THR A 27 -7.95 5.36 12.82
CA THR A 27 -7.78 4.76 14.16
C THR A 27 -7.23 3.33 14.08
N ILE A 28 -7.35 2.66 12.94
CA ILE A 28 -6.82 1.31 12.74
C ILE A 28 -5.34 1.35 12.38
N ALA A 29 -4.99 2.13 11.35
CA ALA A 29 -3.63 2.17 10.82
C ALA A 29 -3.32 3.46 10.04
N LYS A 30 -2.02 3.73 9.86
CA LYS A 30 -1.54 4.83 9.01
C LYS A 30 -1.61 4.44 7.53
N ARG A 31 -0.88 5.17 6.67
CA ARG A 31 -0.90 5.03 5.20
C ARG A 31 0.51 4.91 4.59
N GLY A 32 1.41 4.25 5.29
CA GLY A 32 2.81 4.08 4.90
C GLY A 32 3.08 2.79 4.13
N SER A 33 4.37 2.51 3.90
CA SER A 33 4.81 1.35 3.13
C SER A 33 4.59 0.00 3.83
N ALA A 34 4.50 -0.02 5.16
CA ALA A 34 4.21 -1.26 5.90
C ALA A 34 2.75 -1.67 5.72
N GLU A 35 1.83 -0.72 5.68
CA GLU A 35 0.41 -0.96 5.41
C GLU A 35 0.19 -1.42 3.98
N VAL A 36 0.83 -0.76 3.01
CA VAL A 36 0.82 -1.18 1.60
C VAL A 36 1.38 -2.59 1.45
N ALA A 37 2.51 -2.90 2.10
CA ALA A 37 3.10 -4.23 2.05
C ALA A 37 2.18 -5.30 2.67
N SER A 38 1.47 -4.98 3.75
CA SER A 38 0.50 -5.88 4.38
C SER A 38 -0.69 -6.16 3.46
N CYS A 39 -1.25 -5.13 2.81
CA CYS A 39 -2.33 -5.29 1.83
C CYS A 39 -1.89 -6.15 0.64
N LEU A 40 -0.70 -5.90 0.09
CA LEU A 40 -0.15 -6.70 -1.01
C LEU A 40 0.12 -8.15 -0.58
N LYS A 41 0.68 -8.38 0.62
CA LYS A 41 0.90 -9.74 1.11
C LYS A 41 -0.42 -10.49 1.22
N HIS A 42 -1.43 -9.87 1.82
CA HIS A 42 -2.78 -10.45 1.90
C HIS A 42 -3.32 -10.75 0.50
N PHE A 43 -3.18 -9.83 -0.46
CA PHE A 43 -3.63 -10.03 -1.84
C PHE A 43 -3.04 -11.31 -2.45
N PHE A 44 -1.71 -11.45 -2.40
CA PHE A 44 -1.04 -12.62 -2.97
C PHE A 44 -1.33 -13.93 -2.23
N GLN A 45 -1.78 -13.88 -0.97
CA GLN A 45 -2.16 -15.06 -0.19
C GLN A 45 -3.61 -15.49 -0.42
N VAL A 46 -4.53 -14.53 -0.48
CA VAL A 46 -5.98 -14.79 -0.56
C VAL A 46 -6.45 -14.94 -1.99
N TYR A 47 -5.80 -14.26 -2.94
CA TYR A 47 -6.12 -14.31 -4.37
C TYR A 47 -4.95 -14.84 -5.20
N PRO A 48 -4.46 -16.07 -4.93
CA PRO A 48 -3.38 -16.64 -5.71
C PRO A 48 -3.85 -16.95 -7.13
N SER A 49 -3.17 -16.40 -8.14
CA SER A 49 -3.46 -16.72 -9.55
C SER A 49 -2.91 -18.07 -10.00
N GLY A 50 -2.04 -18.69 -9.19
CA GLY A 50 -1.25 -19.88 -9.57
C GLY A 50 -0.12 -19.58 -10.58
N ALA A 51 -0.04 -18.36 -11.11
CA ALA A 51 1.01 -17.96 -12.04
C ALA A 51 2.38 -17.90 -11.34
N LYS A 52 3.41 -18.33 -12.06
CA LYS A 52 4.82 -18.23 -11.62
C LYS A 52 5.53 -16.97 -12.08
N SER A 53 4.89 -16.18 -12.95
CA SER A 53 5.39 -14.87 -13.35
C SER A 53 4.43 -13.77 -12.93
N LEU A 54 4.96 -12.69 -12.38
CA LEU A 54 4.23 -11.47 -12.03
C LEU A 54 4.83 -10.27 -12.76
N VAL A 55 3.96 -9.50 -13.40
CA VAL A 55 4.27 -8.13 -13.82
C VAL A 55 3.37 -7.18 -13.03
N SER A 56 3.98 -6.36 -12.19
CA SER A 56 3.29 -5.39 -11.32
C SER A 56 3.66 -3.96 -11.71
N PHE A 57 2.69 -3.05 -11.70
CA PHE A 57 2.90 -1.63 -11.96
C PHE A 57 2.43 -0.78 -10.78
N SER A 58 3.20 0.24 -10.41
CA SER A 58 2.76 1.24 -9.42
C SER A 58 3.27 2.63 -9.76
N ASP A 59 2.75 3.65 -9.05
CA ASP A 59 3.39 4.95 -9.00
C ASP A 59 4.78 4.86 -8.33
N GLY A 60 5.59 5.89 -8.53
CA GLY A 60 6.92 6.03 -7.92
C GLY A 60 6.91 6.65 -6.51
N CYS A 61 5.81 6.58 -5.75
CA CYS A 61 5.71 7.22 -4.43
C CYS A 61 6.71 6.61 -3.44
N GLY A 62 7.72 7.37 -3.02
CA GLY A 62 8.75 6.89 -2.10
C GLY A 62 8.22 6.48 -0.73
N GLY A 63 7.19 7.15 -0.24
CA GLY A 63 6.58 6.85 1.07
C GLY A 63 5.78 5.54 1.10
N GLN A 64 5.35 5.04 -0.06
CA GLN A 64 4.43 3.91 -0.18
C GLN A 64 5.01 2.79 -1.03
N ASN A 65 5.27 3.04 -2.32
CA ASN A 65 5.57 1.99 -3.29
C ASN A 65 7.07 1.85 -3.61
N LYS A 66 7.81 2.95 -3.66
CA LYS A 66 9.21 2.98 -4.11
C LYS A 66 10.18 3.11 -2.94
N ASN A 67 10.27 2.06 -2.13
CA ASN A 67 11.15 1.99 -0.95
C ASN A 67 11.63 0.56 -0.66
N LEU A 68 12.57 0.42 0.27
CA LEU A 68 13.18 -0.85 0.66
C LEU A 68 12.15 -1.85 1.22
N THR A 69 11.04 -1.39 1.83
CA THR A 69 9.99 -2.26 2.34
C THR A 69 9.38 -3.10 1.21
N LEU A 70 9.06 -2.46 0.08
CA LEU A 70 8.44 -3.13 -1.06
C LEU A 70 9.43 -3.98 -1.84
N VAL A 71 10.69 -3.51 -1.97
CA VAL A 71 11.78 -4.35 -2.50
C VAL A 71 11.93 -5.63 -1.67
N GLY A 72 11.92 -5.50 -0.34
CA GLY A 72 11.96 -6.65 0.56
C GLY A 72 10.77 -7.59 0.39
N LEU A 73 9.54 -7.06 0.34
CA LEU A 73 8.34 -7.87 0.12
C LEU A 73 8.41 -8.67 -1.19
N TYR A 74 8.75 -8.03 -2.32
CA TYR A 74 8.86 -8.71 -3.60
C TYR A 74 9.97 -9.77 -3.60
N ASN A 75 11.08 -9.50 -2.93
CA ASN A 75 12.15 -10.47 -2.77
C ASN A 75 11.69 -11.68 -1.93
N GLU A 76 10.92 -11.49 -0.86
CA GLU A 76 10.35 -12.59 -0.07
C GLU A 76 9.34 -13.42 -0.88
N LEU A 77 8.52 -12.80 -1.75
CA LEU A 77 7.60 -13.53 -2.63
C LEU A 77 8.37 -14.44 -3.60
N HIS A 78 9.51 -13.97 -4.10
CA HIS A 78 10.40 -14.79 -4.90
C HIS A 78 11.05 -15.92 -4.08
N LEU A 79 11.71 -15.58 -2.97
CA LEU A 79 12.45 -16.55 -2.15
C LEU A 79 11.56 -17.63 -1.52
N SER A 80 10.26 -17.33 -1.30
CA SER A 80 9.27 -18.31 -0.83
C SER A 80 8.63 -19.13 -1.94
N GLY A 81 9.03 -18.95 -3.21
CA GLY A 81 8.56 -19.73 -4.35
C GLY A 81 7.15 -19.36 -4.83
N VAL A 82 6.62 -18.20 -4.41
CA VAL A 82 5.33 -17.69 -4.93
C VAL A 82 5.49 -17.34 -6.41
N TYR A 83 6.55 -16.61 -6.75
CA TYR A 83 6.88 -16.22 -8.12
C TYR A 83 8.33 -16.55 -8.48
N ASP A 84 8.55 -17.13 -9.66
CA ASP A 84 9.87 -17.41 -10.21
C ASP A 84 10.42 -16.18 -10.94
N ILE A 85 9.56 -15.46 -11.66
CA ILE A 85 9.89 -14.23 -12.40
C ILE A 85 9.01 -13.10 -11.88
N LEU A 86 9.59 -12.09 -11.24
CA LEU A 86 8.84 -10.93 -10.77
C LEU A 86 9.40 -9.65 -11.38
N ASN A 87 8.58 -8.96 -12.16
CA ASN A 87 8.88 -7.65 -12.74
C ASN A 87 8.01 -6.59 -12.09
N HIS A 88 8.60 -5.69 -11.31
CA HIS A 88 7.90 -4.53 -10.76
C HIS A 88 8.35 -3.26 -11.48
N LYS A 89 7.39 -2.54 -12.06
CA LYS A 89 7.59 -1.39 -12.93
C LYS A 89 6.97 -0.13 -12.31
N PHE A 90 7.73 0.96 -12.28
CA PHE A 90 7.30 2.25 -11.74
C PHE A 90 6.97 3.22 -12.86
N LEU A 91 5.73 3.72 -12.92
CA LEU A 91 5.30 4.64 -13.96
C LEU A 91 6.17 5.91 -14.02
N THR A 92 6.48 6.34 -15.25
CA THR A 92 7.16 7.62 -15.51
C THR A 92 6.20 8.77 -15.23
N ARG A 93 6.75 9.89 -14.71
CA ARG A 93 5.98 11.13 -14.56
C ARG A 93 5.45 11.57 -15.93
N GLY A 94 4.15 11.82 -16.04
CA GLY A 94 3.48 12.20 -17.29
C GLY A 94 2.78 11.05 -18.03
N HIS A 95 3.08 9.79 -17.68
CA HIS A 95 2.39 8.60 -18.19
C HIS A 95 1.83 7.76 -17.03
N THR A 96 1.12 8.45 -16.12
CA THR A 96 0.75 7.94 -14.80
C THR A 96 -0.58 7.17 -14.74
N PHE A 97 -1.23 6.89 -15.87
CA PHE A 97 -2.55 6.26 -15.85
C PHE A 97 -2.47 4.73 -15.70
N LEU A 98 -2.84 4.24 -14.51
CA LEU A 98 -3.10 2.84 -14.24
C LEU A 98 -4.57 2.51 -14.44
N LYS A 99 -4.87 1.23 -14.74
CA LYS A 99 -6.25 0.70 -14.73
C LYS A 99 -6.95 1.00 -13.38
N LYS A 100 -6.20 0.94 -12.28
CA LYS A 100 -6.64 1.34 -10.93
C LYS A 100 -7.14 2.79 -10.85
N ASP A 101 -6.60 3.73 -11.64
CA ASP A 101 -7.06 5.12 -11.63
C ASP A 101 -8.48 5.24 -12.21
N SER A 102 -8.83 4.34 -13.15
CA SER A 102 -10.23 4.21 -13.62
C SER A 102 -11.15 3.73 -12.50
N ASP A 103 -10.68 2.79 -11.67
CA ASP A 103 -11.46 2.31 -10.52
C ASP A 103 -11.70 3.43 -9.50
N PHE A 104 -10.65 4.18 -9.15
CA PHE A 104 -10.76 5.32 -8.25
C PHE A 104 -11.65 6.42 -8.83
N ALA A 105 -11.61 6.67 -10.15
CA ALA A 105 -12.51 7.62 -10.78
C ALA A 105 -13.99 7.22 -10.64
N GLN A 106 -14.30 5.91 -10.77
CA GLN A 106 -15.65 5.39 -10.52
C GLN A 106 -16.06 5.56 -9.06
N ILE A 107 -15.15 5.27 -8.14
CA ILE A 107 -15.36 5.48 -6.70
C ILE A 107 -15.67 6.95 -6.42
N GLU A 108 -14.83 7.89 -6.85
CA GLU A 108 -15.02 9.33 -6.62
C GLU A 108 -16.35 9.84 -7.20
N LYS A 109 -16.74 9.36 -8.38
CA LYS A 109 -18.07 9.67 -8.95
C LYS A 109 -19.21 9.14 -8.07
N ARG A 110 -19.08 7.92 -7.53
CA ARG A 110 -20.08 7.36 -6.61
C ARG A 110 -20.09 8.11 -5.27
N LYS A 111 -18.93 8.54 -4.76
CA LYS A 111 -18.81 9.33 -3.52
C LYS A 111 -19.60 10.63 -3.60
N ALA A 112 -19.56 11.32 -4.75
CA ALA A 112 -20.23 12.60 -4.94
C ALA A 112 -21.76 12.55 -4.73
N SER A 113 -22.37 11.37 -4.91
CA SER A 113 -23.81 11.13 -4.73
C SER A 113 -24.14 10.28 -3.49
N ALA A 114 -23.13 9.79 -2.77
CA ALA A 114 -23.33 8.91 -1.62
C ALA A 114 -23.69 9.71 -0.37
N LYS A 115 -24.69 9.21 0.37
CA LYS A 115 -24.89 9.60 1.76
C LYS A 115 -24.06 8.66 2.62
N VAL A 116 -23.05 9.20 3.25
CA VAL A 116 -22.17 8.49 4.18
C VAL A 116 -22.31 9.22 5.51
N PHE A 117 -22.49 8.48 6.59
CA PHE A 117 -22.61 9.03 7.92
C PHE A 117 -21.50 8.53 8.83
N VAL A 118 -21.06 7.28 8.69
CA VAL A 118 -19.96 6.69 9.46
C VAL A 118 -18.91 6.06 8.54
N PRO A 119 -17.67 5.82 9.01
CA PRO A 119 -16.61 5.23 8.19
C PRO A 119 -17.00 3.91 7.52
N SER A 120 -17.81 3.08 8.19
CA SER A 120 -18.25 1.80 7.66
C SER A 120 -19.19 1.90 6.46
N ASP A 121 -19.92 3.02 6.29
CA ASP A 121 -20.77 3.21 5.11
C ASP A 121 -19.96 3.25 3.81
N TRP A 122 -18.69 3.66 3.90
CA TRP A 122 -17.80 3.70 2.74
C TRP A 122 -17.55 2.32 2.13
N PHE A 123 -17.62 1.24 2.91
CA PHE A 123 -17.42 -0.10 2.37
C PHE A 123 -18.49 -0.43 1.31
N SER A 124 -19.75 -0.13 1.59
CA SER A 124 -20.85 -0.35 0.64
C SER A 124 -20.76 0.61 -0.56
N VAL A 125 -20.45 1.89 -0.29
CA VAL A 125 -20.28 2.90 -1.35
C VAL A 125 -19.19 2.51 -2.33
N VAL A 126 -18.04 2.04 -1.83
CA VAL A 126 -16.94 1.57 -2.68
C VAL A 126 -17.35 0.30 -3.40
N ARG A 127 -17.88 -0.72 -2.71
CA ARG A 127 -18.31 -1.99 -3.34
C ARG A 127 -19.23 -1.78 -4.55
N GLU A 128 -20.17 -0.85 -4.42
CA GLU A 128 -21.19 -0.53 -5.43
C GLU A 128 -20.77 0.52 -6.46
N ALA A 129 -19.56 1.07 -6.36
CA ALA A 129 -19.12 2.15 -7.25
C ALA A 129 -18.99 1.72 -8.71
N SER A 130 -18.65 0.46 -8.95
CA SER A 130 -18.60 -0.15 -10.27
C SER A 130 -19.86 -0.99 -10.50
N ARG A 131 -20.71 -0.55 -11.44
CA ARG A 131 -21.97 -1.23 -11.78
C ARG A 131 -21.77 -2.53 -12.56
N ARG A 132 -20.67 -2.63 -13.32
CA ARG A 132 -20.38 -3.78 -14.19
C ARG A 132 -19.57 -4.86 -13.49
N SER A 133 -18.62 -4.46 -12.65
CA SER A 133 -17.75 -5.36 -11.90
C SER A 133 -17.57 -4.79 -10.49
N PRO A 134 -18.48 -5.09 -9.54
CA PRO A 134 -18.38 -4.57 -8.18
C PRO A 134 -17.00 -4.82 -7.58
N PHE A 135 -16.47 -3.86 -6.83
CA PHE A 135 -15.15 -4.02 -6.23
C PHE A 135 -15.16 -5.05 -5.10
N GLU A 136 -14.07 -5.80 -4.97
CA GLU A 136 -13.83 -6.62 -3.79
C GLU A 136 -13.34 -5.70 -2.67
N VAL A 137 -14.08 -5.60 -1.56
CA VAL A 137 -13.77 -4.67 -0.48
C VAL A 137 -13.28 -5.44 0.72
N VAL A 138 -12.01 -5.23 1.08
CA VAL A 138 -11.36 -5.87 2.22
C VAL A 138 -11.26 -4.87 3.37
N ALA A 139 -11.99 -5.12 4.46
CA ALA A 139 -11.96 -4.31 5.66
C ALA A 139 -10.78 -4.73 6.56
N MET A 140 -9.68 -4.00 6.46
CA MET A 140 -8.45 -4.30 7.20
C MET A 140 -8.60 -3.92 8.69
N GLN A 141 -8.13 -4.80 9.56
CA GLN A 141 -8.05 -4.62 11.02
C GLN A 141 -6.60 -4.39 11.47
N GLN A 142 -6.40 -4.03 12.74
CA GLN A 142 -5.06 -3.71 13.26
C GLN A 142 -4.10 -4.90 13.17
N GLU A 143 -4.63 -6.11 13.33
CA GLU A 143 -3.89 -7.37 13.33
C GLU A 143 -3.36 -7.72 11.94
N ASP A 144 -4.00 -7.22 10.88
CA ASP A 144 -3.60 -7.44 9.50
C ASP A 144 -2.32 -6.68 9.14
N PHE A 145 -2.00 -5.61 9.87
CA PHE A 145 -0.84 -4.78 9.60
C PHE A 145 0.40 -5.31 10.31
N LYS A 146 1.44 -5.63 9.52
CA LYS A 146 2.72 -6.15 10.03
C LYS A 146 3.87 -5.17 9.83
N ASN A 147 4.88 -5.23 10.70
CA ASN A 147 6.05 -4.34 10.65
C ASN A 147 7.06 -4.75 9.56
N TYR A 148 6.61 -4.69 8.31
CA TYR A 148 7.45 -4.96 7.13
C TYR A 148 8.64 -4.01 7.02
N LYS A 149 8.53 -2.81 7.58
CA LYS A 149 9.59 -1.79 7.50
C LYS A 149 10.83 -2.23 8.26
N ASP A 150 10.67 -2.67 9.50
CA ASP A 150 11.81 -3.11 10.31
C ASP A 150 12.24 -4.53 9.93
N PHE A 151 11.30 -5.41 9.57
CA PHE A 151 11.61 -6.70 8.94
C PHE A 151 12.53 -6.50 7.72
N ALA A 152 12.13 -5.66 6.76
CA ALA A 152 12.91 -5.43 5.55
C ALA A 152 14.26 -4.76 5.87
N ARG A 153 14.30 -3.79 6.78
CA ARG A 153 15.56 -3.17 7.22
C ARG A 153 16.50 -4.14 7.91
N SER A 154 15.99 -5.17 8.59
CA SER A 154 16.83 -6.16 9.26
C SER A 154 17.55 -7.08 8.26
N ARG A 155 16.90 -7.39 7.14
CA ARG A 155 17.35 -8.37 6.13
C ARG A 155 18.02 -7.75 4.91
N TYR A 156 17.52 -6.60 4.48
CA TYR A 156 17.84 -5.99 3.19
C TYR A 156 18.57 -4.65 3.34
N THR A 157 19.29 -4.26 2.30
CA THR A 157 20.05 -3.01 2.20
C THR A 157 19.79 -2.33 0.87
N ASN A 158 19.68 -1.00 0.90
CA ASN A 158 19.61 -0.17 -0.30
C ASN A 158 20.93 0.55 -0.64
N ARG A 159 22.02 0.27 0.09
CA ARG A 159 23.32 0.96 -0.07
C ARG A 159 23.88 0.90 -1.49
N HIS A 160 23.62 -0.20 -2.20
CA HIS A 160 24.15 -0.46 -3.53
C HIS A 160 23.28 0.11 -4.65
N PHE A 161 22.11 0.67 -4.33
CA PHE A 161 21.27 1.29 -5.35
C PHE A 161 21.89 2.56 -5.93
N SER A 162 22.67 3.28 -5.11
CA SER A 162 23.38 4.50 -5.49
C SER A 162 24.76 4.26 -6.10
N SER A 163 25.22 3.01 -6.22
CA SER A 163 26.52 2.69 -6.82
C SER A 163 26.48 2.93 -8.33
N GLY A 164 27.46 3.64 -8.91
CA GLY A 164 27.50 3.89 -10.36
C GLY A 164 26.59 5.01 -10.87
N GLY A 165 26.34 6.06 -10.06
CA GLY A 165 25.76 7.33 -10.52
C GLY A 165 24.23 7.42 -10.61
N SER A 166 23.51 6.31 -10.67
CA SER A 166 22.03 6.30 -10.61
C SER A 166 21.55 6.21 -9.16
N VAL A 167 20.50 6.96 -8.79
CA VAL A 167 19.87 6.88 -7.46
C VAL A 167 18.63 6.00 -7.56
N PHE A 168 18.23 5.30 -6.48
CA PHE A 168 17.02 4.46 -6.48
C PHE A 168 15.77 5.19 -6.99
N ARG A 169 15.70 6.51 -6.78
CA ARG A 169 14.65 7.39 -7.30
C ARG A 169 14.46 7.29 -8.82
N ASP A 170 15.50 6.96 -9.57
CA ASP A 170 15.49 7.00 -11.04
C ASP A 170 15.21 5.61 -11.66
N VAL A 171 15.06 4.58 -10.82
CA VAL A 171 14.75 3.20 -11.26
C VAL A 171 13.32 3.09 -11.79
N HIS A 172 13.12 2.53 -12.98
CA HIS A 172 11.79 2.33 -13.56
C HIS A 172 11.36 0.87 -13.56
N TRP A 173 12.29 -0.06 -13.42
CA TRP A 173 12.00 -1.49 -13.47
C TRP A 173 12.93 -2.25 -12.53
N LEU A 174 12.34 -3.04 -11.65
CA LEU A 174 12.98 -4.04 -10.81
C LEU A 174 12.60 -5.45 -11.28
N ASN A 175 13.57 -6.33 -11.43
CA ASN A 175 13.37 -7.75 -11.68
C ASN A 175 13.95 -8.58 -10.50
N PHE A 176 13.22 -9.63 -10.12
CA PHE A 176 13.57 -10.56 -9.04
C PHE A 176 13.42 -12.00 -9.54
N GLY A 177 14.33 -12.87 -9.09
CA GLY A 177 14.33 -14.29 -9.41
C GLY A 177 15.01 -14.60 -10.73
N TRP A 178 14.23 -14.84 -11.78
CA TRP A 178 14.74 -15.06 -13.12
C TRP A 178 14.56 -13.83 -14.02
N GLY A 179 15.62 -13.47 -14.73
CA GLY A 179 15.66 -12.33 -15.65
C GLY A 179 16.26 -12.72 -16.99
N GLU A 180 15.81 -12.05 -18.05
CA GLU A 180 16.37 -12.21 -19.41
C GLU A 180 17.61 -11.34 -19.57
N GLU A 181 18.72 -11.94 -20.01
CA GLU A 181 19.91 -11.22 -20.48
C GLU A 181 20.04 -11.41 -21.98
N VAL A 182 20.38 -10.31 -22.67
CA VAL A 182 20.68 -10.32 -24.10
C VAL A 182 22.19 -10.25 -24.25
N ASP A 183 22.77 -11.25 -24.90
CA ASP A 183 24.18 -11.22 -25.28
C ASP A 183 24.39 -10.11 -26.32
N PRO A 184 25.26 -9.11 -26.05
CA PRO A 184 25.36 -7.91 -26.89
C PRO A 184 26.00 -8.18 -28.26
N VAL A 185 26.65 -9.33 -28.45
CA VAL A 185 27.36 -9.67 -29.70
C VAL A 185 26.49 -10.53 -30.61
N SER A 186 25.88 -11.57 -30.04
CA SER A 186 25.07 -12.56 -30.76
C SER A 186 23.58 -12.23 -30.77
N GLY A 187 23.11 -11.33 -29.91
CA GLY A 187 21.69 -11.04 -29.71
C GLY A 187 20.91 -12.17 -29.04
N LYS A 188 21.60 -13.22 -28.59
CA LYS A 188 20.97 -14.38 -27.95
C LYS A 188 20.40 -13.98 -26.59
N VAL A 189 19.13 -14.32 -26.36
CA VAL A 189 18.48 -14.14 -25.05
C VAL A 189 18.69 -15.39 -24.20
N THR A 190 19.15 -15.20 -22.96
CA THR A 190 19.31 -16.25 -21.96
C THR A 190 18.58 -15.89 -20.68
N LEU A 191 17.83 -16.84 -20.11
CA LEU A 191 17.21 -16.68 -18.82
C LEU A 191 18.22 -17.04 -17.72
N VAL A 192 18.44 -16.13 -16.79
CA VAL A 192 19.46 -16.25 -15.73
C VAL A 192 18.77 -16.13 -14.37
N HIS A 193 19.07 -17.07 -13.48
CA HIS A 193 18.59 -17.05 -12.10
C HIS A 193 19.51 -16.20 -11.21
N HIS A 194 18.95 -15.26 -10.47
CA HIS A 194 19.67 -14.33 -9.61
C HIS A 194 18.98 -14.11 -8.24
N PRO A 195 18.82 -15.17 -7.42
CA PRO A 195 18.00 -15.12 -6.20
C PRO A 195 18.50 -14.17 -5.11
N ASN A 196 19.77 -13.77 -5.18
CA ASN A 196 20.42 -12.88 -4.20
C ASN A 196 20.60 -11.44 -4.72
N GLU A 197 20.11 -11.15 -5.92
CA GLU A 197 20.24 -9.86 -6.58
C GLU A 197 18.88 -9.35 -7.03
N VAL A 198 18.74 -8.03 -7.00
CA VAL A 198 17.66 -7.31 -7.69
C VAL A 198 18.28 -6.65 -8.90
N TRP A 199 17.75 -6.98 -10.06
CA TRP A 199 18.19 -6.40 -11.32
C TRP A 199 17.33 -5.17 -11.60
N MET A 200 17.95 -4.07 -12.02
CA MET A 200 17.24 -2.82 -12.24
C MET A 200 17.61 -2.12 -13.53
N ARG A 201 16.61 -1.43 -14.09
CA ARG A 201 16.72 -0.53 -15.23
C ARG A 201 16.17 0.84 -14.88
N CYS A 202 16.79 1.88 -15.41
CA CYS A 202 16.36 3.26 -15.28
C CYS A 202 15.43 3.69 -16.42
N THR A 203 15.15 2.82 -17.39
CA THR A 203 14.18 3.00 -18.46
C THR A 203 13.33 1.73 -18.64
N TYR A 204 12.42 1.76 -19.61
CA TYR A 204 11.66 0.59 -20.05
C TYR A 204 12.29 -0.14 -21.24
N SER A 205 13.45 0.31 -21.71
CA SER A 205 14.06 -0.27 -22.90
C SER A 205 14.61 -1.65 -22.61
N ASP A 206 14.24 -2.62 -23.44
CA ASP A 206 14.81 -3.96 -23.38
C ASP A 206 16.28 -4.02 -23.80
N SER A 207 16.77 -2.97 -24.47
CA SER A 207 18.18 -2.80 -24.82
C SER A 207 19.03 -2.22 -23.68
N GLU A 208 18.42 -1.70 -22.61
CA GLU A 208 19.18 -1.21 -21.46
C GLU A 208 19.76 -2.41 -20.70
N PRO A 209 21.09 -2.47 -20.45
CA PRO A 209 21.66 -3.56 -19.67
C PRO A 209 21.16 -3.50 -18.22
N TRP A 210 20.99 -4.66 -17.60
CA TRP A 210 20.62 -4.74 -16.18
C TRP A 210 21.73 -4.19 -15.29
N LYS A 211 21.36 -3.29 -14.38
CA LYS A 211 22.20 -2.97 -13.22
C LYS A 211 21.87 -3.96 -12.11
N LYS A 212 22.83 -4.81 -11.75
CA LYS A 212 22.65 -5.89 -10.78
C LYS A 212 23.02 -5.43 -9.38
N VAL A 213 22.11 -5.56 -8.42
CA VAL A 213 22.25 -5.03 -7.06
C VAL A 213 22.06 -6.13 -6.04
N LYS A 214 23.07 -6.33 -5.18
CA LYS A 214 22.91 -7.19 -3.99
C LYS A 214 22.10 -6.46 -2.94
N VAL A 215 20.94 -7.01 -2.61
CA VAL A 215 20.02 -6.41 -1.62
C VAL A 215 20.05 -7.13 -0.28
N LEU A 216 20.48 -8.40 -0.21
CA LEU A 216 20.64 -9.12 1.04
C LEU A 216 21.84 -8.60 1.83
N LYS A 217 21.65 -8.40 3.14
CA LYS A 217 22.76 -8.08 4.05
C LYS A 217 23.66 -9.30 4.25
N LYS A 218 24.95 -9.06 4.50
CA LYS A 218 25.92 -10.12 4.85
C LYS A 218 25.52 -10.90 6.10
N SER A 219 24.90 -10.21 7.05
CA SER A 219 24.35 -10.79 8.29
C SER A 219 22.92 -10.32 8.42
N PRO A 220 21.95 -11.03 7.80
CA PRO A 220 20.54 -10.71 7.92
C PRO A 220 20.09 -10.85 9.37
N GLY A 221 19.37 -9.86 9.88
CA GLY A 221 18.76 -9.95 11.20
C GLY A 221 17.65 -11.02 11.22
N SER A 222 17.39 -11.58 12.40
CA SER A 222 16.32 -12.56 12.65
C SER A 222 15.03 -11.92 13.17
N VAL A 223 14.75 -10.66 12.78
CA VAL A 223 13.55 -9.94 13.25
C VAL A 223 12.31 -10.68 12.75
N LEU A 224 11.46 -11.09 13.69
CA LEU A 224 10.17 -11.70 13.36
C LEU A 224 9.24 -10.64 12.79
N LEU A 225 8.37 -11.05 11.88
CA LEU A 225 7.38 -10.16 11.30
C LEU A 225 6.19 -10.01 12.29
N GLU A 226 6.33 -9.02 13.17
CA GLU A 226 5.35 -8.73 14.22
C GLU A 226 4.22 -7.83 13.73
N GLN A 227 3.16 -7.75 14.53
CA GLN A 227 2.06 -6.79 14.33
C GLN A 227 2.59 -5.35 14.45
N LEU A 228 2.09 -4.46 13.58
CA LEU A 228 2.54 -3.08 13.50
C LEU A 228 1.89 -2.19 14.56
N TYR A 229 0.64 -2.48 14.92
CA TYR A 229 -0.17 -1.68 15.83
C TYR A 229 -0.76 -2.56 16.93
N HIS A 230 -0.53 -2.22 18.20
CA HIS A 230 -1.01 -3.00 19.35
C HIS A 230 -2.20 -2.37 20.08
N ALA A 231 -2.63 -1.19 19.63
CA ALA A 231 -3.79 -0.47 20.13
C ALA A 231 -4.28 0.52 19.05
N PRO A 232 -5.56 0.95 19.10
CA PRO A 232 -6.08 1.96 18.20
C PRO A 232 -5.23 3.23 18.22
N LEU A 233 -5.02 3.79 17.03
CA LEU A 233 -4.30 5.04 16.84
C LEU A 233 -5.14 6.22 17.29
N VAL A 234 -4.53 7.09 18.09
CA VAL A 234 -5.17 8.30 18.59
C VAL A 234 -5.17 9.37 17.49
N LEU A 235 -6.34 9.95 17.25
CA LEU A 235 -6.48 11.06 16.30
C LEU A 235 -6.03 12.36 16.96
N LYS A 236 -5.53 13.29 16.12
CA LYS A 236 -5.14 14.63 16.60
C LYS A 236 -6.35 15.34 17.24
N PRO A 237 -6.19 16.02 18.39
CA PRO A 237 -7.30 16.70 19.07
C PRO A 237 -8.07 17.68 18.17
N ALA A 238 -7.37 18.42 17.30
CA ALA A 238 -8.00 19.32 16.35
C ALA A 238 -8.97 18.60 15.39
N LYS A 239 -8.57 17.42 14.88
CA LYS A 239 -9.41 16.62 13.99
C LYS A 239 -10.63 16.07 14.73
N ILE A 240 -10.47 15.64 15.98
CA ILE A 240 -11.59 15.16 16.80
C ILE A 240 -12.61 16.28 17.03
N ARG A 241 -12.16 17.49 17.37
CA ARG A 241 -13.06 18.65 17.51
C ARG A 241 -13.83 18.93 16.23
N ASP A 242 -13.17 18.89 15.08
CA ASP A 242 -13.83 19.09 13.77
C ASP A 242 -14.85 17.98 13.48
N LEU A 243 -14.52 16.73 13.77
CA LEU A 243 -15.41 15.58 13.60
C LEU A 243 -16.64 15.68 14.52
N LYS A 244 -16.45 16.00 15.81
CA LYS A 244 -17.55 16.22 16.77
C LYS A 244 -18.44 17.39 16.34
N LYS A 245 -17.84 18.50 15.89
CA LYS A 245 -18.58 19.65 15.36
C LYS A 245 -19.41 19.27 14.14
N MET A 246 -18.83 18.58 13.15
CA MET A 246 -19.59 18.10 11.99
C MET A 246 -20.71 17.14 12.39
N ALA A 247 -20.45 16.22 13.32
CA ALA A 247 -21.44 15.25 13.78
C ALA A 247 -22.67 15.91 14.39
N ARG A 248 -22.48 16.96 15.20
CA ARG A 248 -23.58 17.73 15.81
C ARG A 248 -24.47 18.42 14.78
N HIS A 249 -23.90 18.94 13.69
CA HIS A 249 -24.64 19.77 12.71
C HIS A 249 -25.13 19.00 11.49
N HIS A 250 -24.48 17.91 11.11
CA HIS A 250 -24.68 17.27 9.79
C HIS A 250 -24.95 15.77 9.84
N ILE A 251 -24.76 15.10 10.98
CA ILE A 251 -24.98 13.66 11.12
C ILE A 251 -26.28 13.42 11.92
N PRO A 252 -27.21 12.60 11.38
CA PRO A 252 -28.45 12.25 12.08
C PRO A 252 -28.17 11.32 13.27
N HIS A 253 -29.11 11.28 14.21
CA HIS A 253 -29.17 10.23 15.23
C HIS A 253 -29.60 8.92 14.55
N PRO A 254 -29.01 7.74 14.85
CA PRO A 254 -28.03 7.40 15.90
C PRO A 254 -26.55 7.46 15.48
N GLN A 255 -26.23 7.74 14.23
CA GLN A 255 -24.85 7.69 13.71
C GLN A 255 -23.92 8.74 14.36
N ARG A 256 -24.50 9.78 14.95
CA ARG A 256 -23.78 10.83 15.69
C ARG A 256 -22.97 10.28 16.86
N ASP A 257 -23.47 9.27 17.55
CA ASP A 257 -22.86 8.75 18.79
C ASP A 257 -21.46 8.20 18.56
N PHE A 258 -21.24 7.59 17.39
CA PHE A 258 -19.92 7.15 16.94
C PHE A 258 -18.86 8.25 17.05
N TYR A 259 -19.21 9.48 16.69
CA TYR A 259 -18.29 10.61 16.72
C TYR A 259 -18.15 11.25 18.08
N LEU A 260 -19.23 11.29 18.86
CA LEU A 260 -19.23 11.90 20.18
C LEU A 260 -18.43 11.10 21.20
N GLN A 261 -18.43 9.78 21.07
CA GLN A 261 -17.69 8.85 21.93
C GLN A 261 -16.18 8.79 21.62
N MET A 262 -15.70 9.41 20.53
CA MET A 262 -14.26 9.46 20.24
C MET A 262 -13.52 10.34 21.24
N SER A 263 -12.46 9.79 21.85
CA SER A 263 -11.55 10.47 22.76
C SER A 263 -10.20 10.78 22.10
N GLY A 264 -9.60 11.91 22.49
CA GLY A 264 -8.32 12.39 21.96
C GLY A 264 -7.14 12.19 22.90
N GLU A 265 -5.94 12.43 22.39
CA GLU A 265 -4.72 12.52 23.21
C GLU A 265 -4.92 13.64 24.24
N GLY A 266 -5.06 13.28 25.52
CA GLY A 266 -5.17 14.23 26.64
C GLY A 266 -6.55 14.36 27.32
N ASP A 267 -7.58 13.60 26.93
CA ASP A 267 -8.94 13.68 27.54
C ASP A 267 -9.05 13.09 28.97
N GLY A 268 -7.93 12.88 29.66
CA GLY A 268 -7.88 12.40 31.06
C GLY A 268 -7.99 13.50 32.12
N GLY A 269 -8.27 14.75 31.72
CA GLY A 269 -8.51 15.86 32.64
C GLY A 269 -10.01 16.08 32.83
N SER A 270 -10.52 15.76 34.01
CA SER A 270 -11.88 16.07 34.45
C SER A 270 -12.24 17.54 34.18
N GLU A 271 -13.19 17.79 33.29
CA GLU A 271 -13.98 19.02 33.32
C GLU A 271 -14.93 18.90 34.52
N THR A 272 -14.58 19.54 35.64
CA THR A 272 -15.53 19.86 36.69
C THR A 272 -16.51 20.88 36.12
N GLU A 273 -17.79 20.50 36.08
CA GLU A 273 -18.91 21.39 35.84
C GLU A 273 -18.88 22.49 36.90
N GLU A 274 -18.57 23.72 36.50
CA GLU A 274 -18.94 24.90 37.29
C GLU A 274 -20.40 25.20 36.97
N GLU A 275 -21.26 25.04 37.99
CA GLU A 275 -22.64 25.47 37.99
C GLU A 275 -22.70 27.01 37.86
N ASP A 276 -23.43 27.50 36.85
CA ASP A 276 -23.81 28.89 36.72
C ASP A 276 -24.87 29.23 37.80
N ASP A 277 -24.50 30.05 38.78
CA ASP A 277 -25.42 30.82 39.61
C ASP A 277 -25.62 32.20 38.97
N ASP A 278 -26.82 32.46 38.43
CA ASP A 278 -27.57 33.73 38.50
C ASP A 278 -29.03 33.54 38.04
#